data_AF-A0A838LEE3-F1
#
_entry.id   AF-A0A838LEE3-F1
#
_cell.length_a   1.000
_cell.length_b   1.000
_cell.length_c   1.000
_cell.angle_alpha   90.00
_cell.angle_beta   90.00
_cell.angle_gamma   90.00
#
_symmetry.space_group_name_H-M   'P 1'
#
loop_
_entity.id
_entity.type
_entity.pdbx_description
1 polymer ?
#
loop_
_entity_poly.entity_id
_entity_poly.type
_entity_poly.pdbx_seq_one_letter_code
_entity_poly.pdbx_strand_id
1 'polypeptide(L)'
;MTATSARRSARAALVAALVLTALTAASATGASARPADTRADRPVPKLGNATGTAAGSAPNGAGNLKMSLAPTPDGKIRVTWKRPAPAKQIRKWTVTVGPSRSLNTKTQTFNVKRNKQSLVIPHAFGATPESGNYSFVQVTIYRTRGTKASSPTKWIQAPVNYPCTASPANQVSVATFNVRGWDKEPASSQFSWSLRGANAAAQILSSGAKVVAIQEANGQADMGFGPVRQHQWLLDQMNAVDPDPNHKWVDALGDDYYRRGGGLVGTRIFVDSAKFTVLDRGLERLNGGDGKGDSLLPWARLQAVGATQPAFYFAGTHLRVGEDASAFQAREVQLKTLIPFLTTVQARSGEQVILGGDLNSSINSTPFNHVQIALLNAGFYDSFAAASIQNAQYGSTFAFRFPLRITPYRRDYLMSLGPVKGSCFYKNQVPADASQVASDHFLQLATFPLATY
;
A
#
# COMPACT_ATOMS: atom_id res chain seq x y z
N MET A 1 74.16 33.84 -39.03
CA MET A 1 74.21 33.80 -37.56
C MET A 1 73.21 32.77 -37.08
N THR A 2 73.73 31.73 -36.43
CA THR A 2 73.09 30.81 -35.44
C THR A 2 71.63 30.38 -35.71
N ALA A 3 71.33 29.23 -36.32
CA ALA A 3 71.68 27.81 -36.03
C ALA A 3 70.54 27.05 -35.32
N THR A 4 69.89 26.15 -36.09
CA THR A 4 69.60 24.71 -35.83
C THR A 4 68.75 24.32 -34.60
N SER A 5 67.81 23.39 -34.65
CA SER A 5 67.96 22.03 -35.22
C SER A 5 66.61 21.31 -35.29
N ALA A 6 66.27 20.74 -36.45
CA ALA A 6 65.31 19.64 -36.55
C ALA A 6 65.90 18.59 -37.50
N ARG A 7 66.39 17.48 -36.93
CA ARG A 7 66.89 16.32 -37.66
C ARG A 7 65.90 15.16 -37.53
N ARG A 8 65.46 14.68 -38.71
CA ARG A 8 65.42 13.28 -39.19
C ARG A 8 64.55 12.27 -38.41
N SER A 9 63.55 11.68 -39.06
CA SER A 9 63.61 10.39 -39.84
C SER A 9 63.82 9.18 -38.92
N ALA A 10 63.24 8.00 -39.08
CA ALA A 10 62.27 7.39 -39.98
C ALA A 10 61.90 6.01 -39.36
N ARG A 11 60.79 5.43 -39.83
CA ARG A 11 60.47 3.99 -39.97
C ARG A 11 61.40 2.96 -39.28
N ALA A 12 60.83 2.02 -38.54
CA ALA A 12 60.45 0.69 -39.06
C ALA A 12 60.28 -0.39 -37.96
N ALA A 13 59.36 -1.30 -38.27
CA ALA A 13 59.36 -2.74 -37.96
C ALA A 13 58.96 -3.24 -36.55
N LEU A 14 57.81 -3.92 -36.58
CA LEU A 14 57.43 -5.07 -35.75
C LEU A 14 58.56 -6.10 -35.62
N VAL A 15 58.71 -6.71 -34.44
CA VAL A 15 58.79 -8.16 -34.13
C VAL A 15 58.53 -8.27 -32.61
N ALA A 16 57.35 -8.69 -32.17
CA ALA A 16 56.96 -10.04 -31.76
C ALA A 16 57.51 -10.53 -30.39
N ALA A 17 56.54 -10.86 -29.54
CA ALA A 17 56.50 -11.94 -28.56
C ALA A 17 57.26 -11.84 -27.22
N LEU A 18 56.58 -12.41 -26.21
CA LEU A 18 56.96 -12.68 -24.81
C LEU A 18 56.96 -11.50 -23.83
N VAL A 19 55.82 -11.29 -23.16
CA VAL A 19 55.82 -11.24 -21.68
C VAL A 19 54.61 -12.02 -21.16
N LEU A 20 54.96 -13.02 -20.37
CA LEU A 20 54.13 -13.92 -19.59
C LEU A 20 53.49 -13.18 -18.40
N THR A 21 52.24 -13.52 -18.11
CA THR A 21 51.64 -13.64 -16.76
C THR A 21 51.73 -12.46 -15.79
N ALA A 22 50.63 -11.69 -15.72
CA ALA A 22 50.04 -11.25 -14.45
C ALA A 22 48.55 -10.95 -14.65
N LEU A 23 47.75 -12.01 -14.87
CA LEU A 23 46.30 -11.96 -14.69
C LEU A 23 46.03 -11.78 -13.19
N THR A 24 45.92 -10.54 -12.73
CA THR A 24 45.22 -10.24 -11.48
C THR A 24 43.73 -10.48 -11.74
N ALA A 25 43.32 -11.73 -11.53
CA ALA A 25 41.96 -12.08 -11.25
C ALA A 25 41.53 -11.28 -10.01
N ALA A 26 40.85 -10.15 -10.23
CA ALA A 26 39.98 -9.57 -9.23
C ALA A 26 38.83 -10.55 -9.04
N SER A 27 39.05 -11.52 -8.17
CA SER A 27 38.00 -12.31 -7.55
C SER A 27 37.10 -11.32 -6.82
N ALA A 28 36.07 -10.85 -7.52
CA ALA A 28 34.87 -10.32 -6.91
C ALA A 28 34.37 -11.43 -5.99
N THR A 29 34.69 -11.28 -4.72
CA THR A 29 34.14 -12.09 -3.64
C THR A 29 32.64 -11.96 -3.79
N GLY A 30 32.01 -13.07 -4.19
CA GLY A 30 30.57 -13.21 -4.14
C GLY A 30 30.16 -12.86 -2.72
N ALA A 31 29.57 -11.68 -2.56
CA ALA A 31 28.74 -11.38 -1.43
C ALA A 31 27.58 -12.38 -1.52
N SER A 32 27.80 -13.55 -0.93
CA SER A 32 26.75 -14.51 -0.66
C SER A 32 25.68 -13.72 0.08
N ALA A 33 24.59 -13.45 -0.63
CA ALA A 33 23.40 -12.82 -0.07
C ALA A 33 22.97 -13.72 1.07
N ARG A 34 23.35 -13.32 2.29
CA ARG A 34 22.86 -13.93 3.51
C ARG A 34 21.33 -13.89 3.38
N PRO A 35 20.61 -15.02 3.52
CA PRO A 35 19.16 -15.00 3.47
C PRO A 35 18.69 -13.93 4.46
N ALA A 36 17.85 -13.02 3.98
CA ALA A 36 17.29 -11.95 4.77
C ALA A 36 16.78 -12.54 6.10
N ASP A 37 17.20 -11.94 7.20
CA ASP A 37 16.82 -12.38 8.55
C ASP A 37 15.28 -12.47 8.62
N THR A 38 14.76 -13.69 8.68
CA THR A 38 13.32 -14.03 8.71
C THR A 38 12.63 -13.56 9.99
N ARG A 39 13.32 -12.80 10.85
CA ARG A 39 12.71 -12.10 11.99
C ARG A 39 11.59 -11.14 11.60
N ALA A 40 11.62 -10.55 10.40
CA ALA A 40 10.54 -9.70 9.90
C ALA A 40 9.27 -10.48 9.50
N ASP A 41 9.40 -11.79 9.23
CA ASP A 41 8.31 -12.66 8.76
C ASP A 41 7.85 -13.69 9.79
N ARG A 42 8.29 -13.59 11.05
CA ARG A 42 7.67 -14.39 12.12
C ARG A 42 6.20 -13.96 12.24
N PRO A 43 5.22 -14.84 11.97
CA PRO A 43 3.83 -14.53 12.23
C PRO A 43 3.71 -14.26 13.72
N VAL A 44 3.39 -13.02 14.09
CA VAL A 44 3.06 -12.69 15.47
C VAL A 44 1.84 -13.54 15.83
N PRO A 45 1.95 -14.49 16.78
CA PRO A 45 0.84 -15.35 17.16
C PRO A 45 -0.34 -14.46 17.56
N LYS A 46 -1.55 -14.77 17.05
CA LYS A 46 -2.84 -14.11 17.32
C LYS A 46 -2.74 -13.02 18.39
N LEU A 47 -2.42 -11.80 17.97
CA LEU A 47 -2.87 -10.62 18.69
C LEU A 47 -4.38 -10.59 18.47
N GLY A 48 -5.12 -11.34 19.30
CA GLY A 48 -6.58 -11.41 19.23
C GLY A 48 -7.11 -9.99 19.29
N ASN A 49 -7.62 -9.47 18.18
CA ASN A 49 -7.83 -8.04 17.97
C ASN A 49 -6.58 -7.20 18.33
N ALA A 50 -6.02 -6.45 17.36
CA ALA A 50 -5.02 -5.41 17.65
C ALA A 50 -5.59 -4.22 18.47
N THR A 51 -6.71 -4.44 19.18
CA THR A 51 -7.51 -3.46 19.89
C THR A 51 -7.89 -4.04 21.26
N GLY A 52 -7.32 -3.49 22.32
CA GLY A 52 -7.80 -3.79 23.68
C GLY A 52 -6.79 -3.63 24.79
N THR A 53 -5.59 -4.21 24.65
CA THR A 53 -4.62 -4.30 25.75
C THR A 53 -3.18 -3.96 25.38
N ALA A 54 -2.74 -4.18 24.15
CA ALA A 54 -1.37 -3.86 23.71
C ALA A 54 -1.22 -2.39 23.27
N ALA A 55 -0.16 -1.74 23.75
CA ALA A 55 0.19 -0.36 23.42
C ALA A 55 0.74 -0.25 21.99
N GLY A 56 -0.08 0.21 21.06
CA GLY A 56 0.37 0.66 19.72
C GLY A 56 0.32 2.18 19.54
N SER A 57 -0.30 2.91 20.48
CA SER A 57 -0.25 4.37 20.48
C SER A 57 1.07 4.82 21.10
N ALA A 58 1.95 5.41 20.29
CA ALA A 58 2.97 6.31 20.85
C ALA A 58 2.26 7.31 21.77
N PRO A 59 2.79 7.61 22.96
CA PRO A 59 2.17 8.57 23.88
C PRO A 59 2.09 9.94 23.21
N ASN A 60 0.92 10.28 22.70
CA ASN A 60 0.64 11.64 22.23
C ASN A 60 0.28 12.50 23.45
N GLY A 61 1.24 13.30 23.89
CA GLY A 61 1.04 14.35 24.87
C GLY A 61 1.18 13.90 26.31
N ALA A 62 1.79 14.77 27.12
CA ALA A 62 1.80 14.68 28.57
C ALA A 62 0.36 14.77 29.09
N GLY A 63 -0.28 13.62 29.27
CA GLY A 63 -1.66 13.49 29.74
C GLY A 63 -1.80 12.28 30.64
N ASN A 64 -1.86 12.51 31.96
CA ASN A 64 -1.93 11.47 33.00
C ASN A 64 -3.25 10.66 33.02
N LEU A 65 -4.10 10.82 32.00
CA LEU A 65 -5.38 10.12 31.90
C LEU A 65 -5.21 8.76 31.22
N LYS A 66 -5.19 7.71 32.05
CA LYS A 66 -5.17 6.31 31.59
C LYS A 66 -6.57 5.95 31.05
N MET A 67 -6.64 5.53 29.80
CA MET A 67 -7.87 5.04 29.14
C MET A 67 -7.67 3.67 28.49
N SER A 68 -8.75 2.93 28.25
CA SER A 68 -8.78 1.73 27.41
C SER A 68 -10.00 1.74 26.49
N LEU A 69 -9.88 0.99 25.40
CA LEU A 69 -10.92 0.79 24.39
C LEU A 69 -11.16 -0.72 24.29
N ALA A 70 -12.41 -1.14 24.15
CA ALA A 70 -12.76 -2.53 23.87
C ALA A 70 -13.96 -2.57 22.93
N PRO A 71 -14.03 -3.53 21.99
CA PRO A 71 -15.24 -3.76 21.21
C PRO A 71 -16.35 -4.29 22.13
N THR A 72 -17.60 -3.92 21.82
CA THR A 72 -18.79 -4.51 22.44
C THR A 72 -19.41 -5.56 21.53
N PRO A 73 -20.25 -6.48 22.04
CA PRO A 73 -20.92 -7.49 21.22
C PRO A 73 -21.78 -6.91 20.09
N ASP A 74 -22.34 -5.71 20.28
CA ASP A 74 -23.13 -4.98 19.27
C ASP A 74 -22.25 -4.16 18.30
N GLY A 75 -20.94 -4.39 18.27
CA GLY A 75 -20.02 -3.73 17.34
C GLY A 75 -19.78 -2.24 17.64
N LYS A 76 -20.01 -1.79 18.87
CA LYS A 76 -19.67 -0.44 19.35
C LYS A 76 -18.35 -0.44 20.13
N ILE A 77 -17.95 0.73 20.61
CA ILE A 77 -16.72 0.91 21.39
C ILE A 77 -17.07 1.18 22.85
N ARG A 78 -16.61 0.31 23.75
CA ARG A 78 -16.55 0.58 25.18
C ARG A 78 -15.28 1.37 25.50
N VAL A 79 -15.45 2.60 25.92
CA VAL A 79 -14.38 3.48 26.40
C VAL A 79 -14.37 3.44 27.92
N THR A 80 -13.23 3.18 28.55
CA THR A 80 -13.09 3.27 30.01
C THR A 80 -11.86 4.11 30.40
N TRP A 81 -11.92 4.78 31.54
CA TRP A 81 -10.80 5.62 32.01
C TRP A 81 -10.66 5.64 33.53
N LYS A 82 -9.41 5.83 33.98
CA LYS A 82 -9.11 6.04 35.40
C LYS A 82 -9.32 7.51 35.76
N ARG A 83 -10.15 7.74 36.77
CA ARG A 83 -10.37 9.06 37.35
C ARG A 83 -9.08 9.55 38.06
N PRO A 84 -8.51 10.73 37.72
CA PRO A 84 -7.26 11.22 38.32
C PRO A 84 -7.48 12.11 39.56
N ALA A 85 -8.74 12.46 39.89
CA ALA A 85 -9.10 13.37 40.97
C ALA A 85 -10.50 13.06 41.51
N PRO A 86 -10.85 13.40 42.76
CA PRO A 86 -12.20 13.18 43.30
C PRO A 86 -13.30 13.81 42.42
N ALA A 87 -14.46 13.17 42.33
CA ALA A 87 -15.56 13.62 41.46
C ALA A 87 -15.99 15.09 41.71
N LYS A 88 -15.89 15.57 42.96
CA LYS A 88 -16.17 16.96 43.34
C LYS A 88 -15.24 18.00 42.67
N GLN A 89 -14.04 17.60 42.27
CA GLN A 89 -13.08 18.46 41.56
C GLN A 89 -13.26 18.40 40.03
N ILE A 90 -14.21 17.59 39.55
CA ILE A 90 -14.47 17.36 38.13
C ILE A 90 -15.80 18.02 37.78
N ARG A 91 -15.77 18.91 36.80
CA ARG A 91 -16.98 19.52 36.25
C ARG A 91 -17.68 18.54 35.31
N LYS A 92 -16.95 18.04 34.31
CA LYS A 92 -17.46 17.07 33.34
C LYS A 92 -16.32 16.32 32.65
N TRP A 93 -16.69 15.25 31.98
CA TRP A 93 -15.87 14.55 31.01
C TRP A 93 -16.42 14.80 29.61
N THR A 94 -15.56 14.70 28.61
CA THR A 94 -15.97 14.50 27.23
C THR A 94 -15.24 13.31 26.65
N VAL A 95 -15.94 12.54 25.83
CA VAL A 95 -15.36 11.49 24.99
C VAL A 95 -15.55 11.92 23.55
N THR A 96 -14.44 12.10 22.81
CA THR A 96 -14.47 12.49 21.41
C THR A 96 -14.00 11.33 20.56
N VAL A 97 -14.76 10.98 19.53
CA VAL A 97 -14.41 9.97 18.54
C VAL A 97 -14.36 10.59 17.15
N GLY A 98 -13.41 10.18 16.35
CA GLY A 98 -13.21 10.69 14.99
C GLY A 98 -12.40 9.71 14.14
N PRO A 99 -12.31 9.94 12.84
CA PRO A 99 -11.65 9.01 11.94
C PRO A 99 -10.13 9.23 11.85
N SER A 100 -9.60 10.31 12.44
CA SER A 100 -8.18 10.65 12.43
C SER A 100 -7.67 10.96 13.84
N ARG A 101 -6.35 10.86 14.02
CA ARG A 101 -5.70 11.09 15.32
C ARG A 101 -5.86 12.54 15.83
N SER A 102 -5.95 13.50 14.91
CA SER A 102 -6.11 14.93 15.21
C SER A 102 -7.51 15.28 15.72
N LEU A 103 -8.53 14.44 15.48
CA LEU A 103 -9.91 14.67 15.91
C LEU A 103 -10.45 16.05 15.48
N ASN A 104 -10.06 16.50 14.28
CA ASN A 104 -10.41 17.82 13.75
C ASN A 104 -11.50 17.81 12.67
N THR A 105 -11.89 16.63 12.16
CA THR A 105 -12.92 16.49 11.12
C THR A 105 -13.85 15.32 11.45
N LYS A 106 -15.13 15.44 11.07
CA LYS A 106 -16.16 14.39 11.21
C LYS A 106 -16.18 13.73 12.61
N THR A 107 -15.99 14.53 13.66
CA THR A 107 -15.93 14.03 15.04
C THR A 107 -17.29 14.05 15.71
N GLN A 108 -17.46 13.14 16.66
CA GLN A 108 -18.60 13.11 17.58
C GLN A 108 -18.08 13.29 19.00
N THR A 109 -18.72 14.17 19.78
CA THR A 109 -18.32 14.44 21.17
C THR A 109 -19.48 14.17 22.12
N PHE A 110 -19.22 13.33 23.11
CA PHE A 110 -20.19 12.92 24.12
C PHE A 110 -19.87 13.58 25.45
N ASN A 111 -20.80 14.37 26.00
CA ASN A 111 -20.67 14.92 27.35
C ASN A 111 -21.01 13.83 28.37
N VAL A 112 -20.11 13.62 29.35
CA VAL A 112 -20.24 12.56 30.35
C VAL A 112 -20.20 13.14 31.76
N LYS A 113 -21.13 12.68 32.61
CA LYS A 113 -21.24 13.12 34.01
C LYS A 113 -19.95 12.84 34.79
N ARG A 114 -19.60 13.75 35.71
CA ARG A 114 -18.36 13.72 36.53
C ARG A 114 -18.10 12.40 37.29
N ASN A 115 -19.16 11.65 37.60
CA ASN A 115 -19.11 10.39 38.36
C ASN A 115 -18.96 9.14 37.49
N LYS A 116 -19.01 9.24 36.15
CA LYS A 116 -18.81 8.09 35.25
C LYS A 116 -17.33 7.92 34.90
N GLN A 117 -16.96 6.68 34.58
CA GLN A 117 -15.62 6.26 34.15
C GLN A 117 -15.65 5.34 32.93
N SER A 118 -16.82 5.19 32.33
CA SER A 118 -17.03 4.41 31.11
C SER A 118 -18.18 4.99 30.30
N LEU A 119 -18.12 4.75 28.99
CA LEU A 119 -19.15 5.09 28.02
C LEU A 119 -19.09 4.07 26.86
N VAL A 120 -20.23 3.72 26.28
CA VAL A 120 -20.29 3.01 24.99
C VAL A 120 -20.64 4.03 23.91
N ILE A 121 -19.84 4.08 22.84
CA ILE A 121 -19.98 5.03 21.73
C ILE A 121 -19.97 4.28 20.40
N PRO A 122 -20.60 4.82 19.34
CA PRO A 122 -20.45 4.29 17.99
C PRO A 122 -19.00 4.43 17.49
N HIS A 123 -18.69 3.71 16.41
CA HIS A 123 -17.47 3.94 15.63
C HIS A 123 -17.49 5.30 14.93
N ALA A 124 -16.29 5.75 14.55
CA ALA A 124 -16.11 6.96 13.76
C ALA A 124 -16.75 6.84 12.37
N PHE A 125 -17.01 7.97 11.73
CA PHE A 125 -17.44 8.03 10.34
C PHE A 125 -16.48 7.26 9.42
N GLY A 126 -17.01 6.38 8.57
CA GLY A 126 -16.22 5.54 7.66
C GLY A 126 -15.49 4.36 8.32
N ALA A 127 -15.62 4.15 9.64
CA ALA A 127 -15.15 2.95 10.33
C ALA A 127 -16.29 1.92 10.44
N THR A 128 -16.48 1.16 9.37
CA THR A 128 -17.52 0.13 9.23
C THR A 128 -16.87 -1.26 9.14
N PRO A 129 -17.65 -2.34 9.32
CA PRO A 129 -17.14 -3.70 9.14
C PRO A 129 -16.57 -3.99 7.75
N GLU A 130 -17.04 -3.28 6.72
CA GLU A 130 -16.57 -3.38 5.34
C GLU A 130 -15.27 -2.60 5.08
N SER A 131 -14.99 -1.57 5.87
CA SER A 131 -13.79 -0.74 5.68
C SER A 131 -12.59 -1.19 6.51
N GLY A 132 -12.86 -1.80 7.67
CA GLY A 132 -11.82 -2.16 8.64
C GLY A 132 -11.07 -0.94 9.18
N ASN A 133 -11.57 0.29 8.95
CA ASN A 133 -10.88 1.50 9.38
C ASN A 133 -10.88 1.64 10.90
N TYR A 134 -9.98 2.48 11.39
CA TYR A 134 -9.87 2.79 12.81
C TYR A 134 -10.80 3.93 13.23
N SER A 135 -11.31 3.81 14.45
CA SER A 135 -11.90 4.90 15.21
C SER A 135 -10.86 5.42 16.22
N PHE A 136 -10.59 6.71 16.20
CA PHE A 136 -9.70 7.39 17.13
C PHE A 136 -10.53 8.00 18.26
N VAL A 137 -10.12 7.79 19.51
CA VAL A 137 -10.87 8.19 20.69
C VAL A 137 -9.96 8.92 21.68
N GLN A 138 -10.43 10.06 22.18
CA GLN A 138 -9.80 10.82 23.26
C GLN A 138 -10.80 11.11 24.37
N VAL A 139 -10.33 11.05 25.63
CA VAL A 139 -11.09 11.45 26.81
C VAL A 139 -10.50 12.74 27.35
N THR A 140 -11.34 13.76 27.55
CA THR A 140 -10.94 15.04 28.15
C THR A 140 -11.66 15.26 29.47
N ILE A 141 -10.93 15.66 30.51
CA ILE A 141 -11.46 16.08 31.81
C ILE A 141 -11.54 17.60 31.85
N TYR A 142 -12.66 18.13 32.32
CA TYR A 142 -12.81 19.53 32.69
C TYR A 142 -12.93 19.61 34.21
N ARG A 143 -11.99 20.27 34.88
CA ARG A 143 -12.01 20.44 36.32
C ARG A 143 -12.83 21.67 36.72
N THR A 144 -13.27 21.71 37.97
CA THR A 144 -14.05 22.84 38.51
C THR A 144 -13.23 24.15 38.54
N ARG A 145 -11.92 24.06 38.76
CA ARG A 145 -10.97 25.20 38.71
C ARG A 145 -10.59 25.63 37.29
N GLY A 146 -11.41 25.33 36.27
CA GLY A 146 -11.18 25.71 34.87
C GLY A 146 -10.10 24.92 34.11
N THR A 147 -9.23 24.17 34.78
CA THR A 147 -8.19 23.38 34.09
C THR A 147 -8.77 22.20 33.28
N LYS A 148 -8.14 21.90 32.15
CA LYS A 148 -8.45 20.73 31.31
C LYS A 148 -7.24 19.83 31.15
N ALA A 149 -7.47 18.53 30.97
CA ALA A 149 -6.45 17.57 30.56
C ALA A 149 -7.07 16.52 29.63
N SER A 150 -6.29 15.97 28.72
CA SER A 150 -6.73 14.93 27.80
C SER A 150 -5.90 13.66 27.97
N SER A 151 -6.49 12.52 27.65
CA SER A 151 -5.74 11.30 27.40
C SER A 151 -4.98 11.41 26.06
N PRO A 152 -3.96 10.56 25.84
CA PRO A 152 -3.52 10.27 24.48
C PRO A 152 -4.71 9.81 23.63
N THR A 153 -4.69 10.14 22.33
CA THR A 153 -5.65 9.59 21.39
C THR A 153 -5.32 8.12 21.14
N LYS A 154 -6.22 7.23 21.55
CA LYS A 154 -6.14 5.80 21.25
C LYS A 154 -6.97 5.48 20.02
N TRP A 155 -6.77 4.31 19.43
CA TRP A 155 -7.62 3.85 18.34
C TRP A 155 -8.03 2.40 18.49
N ILE A 156 -9.13 2.06 17.82
CA ILE A 156 -9.73 0.73 17.75
C ILE A 156 -10.26 0.51 16.35
N GLN A 157 -9.92 -0.62 15.75
CA GLN A 157 -10.41 -1.04 14.44
C GLN A 157 -11.92 -1.30 14.51
N ALA A 158 -12.63 -1.02 13.41
CA ALA A 158 -13.99 -1.51 13.23
C ALA A 158 -14.05 -3.04 13.34
N PRO A 159 -15.16 -3.61 13.85
CA PRO A 159 -15.32 -5.05 13.96
C PRO A 159 -15.29 -5.72 12.58
N VAL A 160 -14.60 -6.86 12.48
CA VAL A 160 -14.59 -7.66 11.25
C VAL A 160 -15.74 -8.66 11.30
N ASN A 161 -16.77 -8.43 10.48
CA ASN A 161 -17.98 -9.26 10.46
C ASN A 161 -18.00 -10.32 9.35
N TYR A 162 -17.02 -10.30 8.45
CA TYR A 162 -16.94 -11.22 7.31
C TYR A 162 -15.67 -12.07 7.43
N PRO A 163 -15.68 -13.11 8.26
CA PRO A 163 -14.55 -14.02 8.35
C PRO A 163 -14.33 -14.71 7.00
N CYS A 164 -13.07 -14.93 6.62
CA CYS A 164 -12.77 -15.73 5.45
C CYS A 164 -13.11 -17.20 5.71
N THR A 165 -14.08 -17.71 4.97
CA THR A 165 -14.55 -19.11 5.02
C THR A 165 -14.09 -19.94 3.83
N ALA A 166 -13.50 -19.32 2.80
CA ALA A 166 -12.99 -20.02 1.63
C ALA A 166 -11.86 -20.98 2.01
N SER A 167 -11.86 -22.17 1.41
CA SER A 167 -10.72 -23.09 1.52
C SER A 167 -9.49 -22.47 0.84
N PRO A 168 -8.25 -22.88 1.19
CA PRO A 168 -7.04 -22.36 0.55
C PRO A 168 -7.03 -22.49 -0.98
N ALA A 169 -7.69 -23.50 -1.54
CA ALA A 169 -7.82 -23.68 -2.99
C ALA A 169 -8.69 -22.60 -3.66
N ASN A 170 -9.61 -21.99 -2.92
CA ASN A 170 -10.51 -20.92 -3.38
C ASN A 170 -10.08 -19.55 -2.81
N GLN A 171 -8.79 -19.35 -2.60
CA GLN A 171 -8.22 -18.09 -2.18
C GLN A 171 -7.21 -17.59 -3.22
N VAL A 172 -7.16 -16.27 -3.39
CA VAL A 172 -6.14 -15.63 -4.23
C VAL A 172 -5.41 -14.54 -3.47
N SER A 173 -4.08 -14.58 -3.53
CA SER A 173 -3.20 -13.54 -2.98
C SER A 173 -2.75 -12.60 -4.10
N VAL A 174 -3.11 -11.33 -3.96
CA VAL A 174 -2.74 -10.26 -4.89
C VAL A 174 -2.12 -9.10 -4.13
N ALA A 175 -1.33 -8.28 -4.82
CA ALA A 175 -0.71 -7.11 -4.23
C ALA A 175 -0.95 -5.82 -5.04
N THR A 176 -0.76 -4.68 -4.41
CA THR A 176 -0.62 -3.38 -5.09
C THR A 176 0.61 -2.66 -4.59
N PHE A 177 1.30 -1.97 -5.50
CA PHE A 177 2.52 -1.25 -5.16
C PHE A 177 2.77 -0.06 -6.08
N ASN A 178 2.72 1.15 -5.51
CA ASN A 178 3.28 2.33 -6.15
C ASN A 178 4.81 2.28 -5.99
N VAL A 179 5.54 2.00 -7.08
CA VAL A 179 7.00 1.81 -7.04
C VAL A 179 7.78 3.12 -7.07
N ARG A 180 7.07 4.26 -7.19
CA ARG A 180 7.60 5.60 -7.43
C ARG A 180 8.41 5.68 -8.73
N GLY A 181 8.10 6.66 -9.57
CA GLY A 181 8.83 6.87 -10.83
C GLY A 181 10.34 7.00 -10.60
N TRP A 182 11.17 6.41 -11.47
CA TRP A 182 12.63 6.55 -11.35
C TRP A 182 13.14 7.96 -11.64
N ASP A 183 12.27 8.82 -12.19
CA ASP A 183 12.50 10.24 -12.45
C ASP A 183 12.22 11.12 -11.22
N LYS A 184 11.71 10.54 -10.13
CA LYS A 184 11.30 11.29 -8.92
C LYS A 184 12.42 11.53 -7.93
N GLU A 185 13.51 10.79 -8.03
CA GLU A 185 14.66 10.90 -7.13
C GLU A 185 15.93 11.09 -7.97
N PRO A 186 16.77 12.10 -7.69
CA PRO A 186 18.03 12.27 -8.42
C PRO A 186 18.96 11.08 -8.16
N ALA A 187 19.87 10.80 -9.08
CA ALA A 187 20.82 9.69 -8.96
C ALA A 187 21.68 9.77 -7.68
N SER A 188 21.93 10.97 -7.17
CA SER A 188 22.65 11.24 -5.92
C SER A 188 21.81 11.03 -4.65
N SER A 189 20.49 10.84 -4.77
CA SER A 189 19.62 10.54 -3.63
C SER A 189 19.98 9.18 -3.04
N GLN A 190 19.97 9.08 -1.71
CA GLN A 190 20.02 7.78 -1.01
C GLN A 190 18.80 6.89 -1.33
N PHE A 191 17.78 7.46 -1.96
CA PHE A 191 16.60 6.77 -2.46
C PHE A 191 16.55 6.80 -4.00
N SER A 192 17.69 6.87 -4.68
CA SER A 192 17.75 6.77 -6.14
C SER A 192 17.27 5.40 -6.62
N TRP A 193 16.84 5.32 -7.89
CA TRP A 193 16.35 4.05 -8.44
C TRP A 193 17.42 2.97 -8.51
N SER A 194 18.69 3.31 -8.69
CA SER A 194 19.79 2.33 -8.68
C SER A 194 19.90 1.56 -7.37
N LEU A 195 19.45 2.15 -6.26
CA LEU A 195 19.36 1.50 -4.96
C LEU A 195 18.00 0.83 -4.77
N ARG A 196 16.91 1.53 -5.10
CA ARG A 196 15.54 1.08 -4.81
C ARG A 196 15.02 0.00 -5.75
N GLY A 197 15.47 -0.04 -7.01
CA GLY A 197 14.90 -0.91 -8.04
C GLY A 197 14.99 -2.39 -7.67
N ALA A 198 16.17 -2.84 -7.21
CA ALA A 198 16.37 -4.22 -6.75
C ALA A 198 15.50 -4.52 -5.51
N ASN A 199 15.37 -3.57 -4.59
CA ASN A 199 14.47 -3.70 -3.44
C ASN A 199 13.00 -3.80 -3.88
N ALA A 200 12.58 -3.08 -4.92
CA ALA A 200 11.21 -3.16 -5.43
C ALA A 200 10.89 -4.55 -6.00
N ALA A 201 11.79 -5.10 -6.82
CA ALA A 201 11.66 -6.48 -7.30
C ALA A 201 11.64 -7.47 -6.13
N ALA A 202 12.59 -7.37 -5.19
CA ALA A 202 12.66 -8.25 -4.04
C ALA A 202 11.42 -8.16 -3.14
N GLN A 203 10.85 -6.97 -2.93
CA GLN A 203 9.62 -6.79 -2.16
C GLN A 203 8.42 -7.45 -2.84
N ILE A 204 8.28 -7.29 -4.16
CA ILE A 204 7.23 -7.96 -4.93
C ILE A 204 7.35 -9.48 -4.79
N LEU A 205 8.54 -10.03 -5.02
CA LEU A 205 8.77 -11.48 -4.98
C LEU A 205 8.57 -12.05 -3.57
N SER A 206 9.09 -11.40 -2.53
CA SER A 206 8.94 -11.83 -1.14
C SER A 206 7.53 -11.65 -0.57
N SER A 207 6.67 -10.86 -1.22
CA SER A 207 5.26 -10.77 -0.83
C SER A 207 4.52 -12.09 -1.04
N GLY A 208 4.99 -12.94 -1.96
CA GLY A 208 4.31 -14.17 -2.36
C GLY A 208 3.06 -13.96 -3.22
N ALA A 209 2.67 -12.71 -3.49
CA ALA A 209 1.67 -12.43 -4.52
C ALA A 209 2.19 -12.87 -5.89
N LYS A 210 1.29 -13.39 -6.72
CA LYS A 210 1.58 -13.81 -8.10
C LYS A 210 0.84 -12.95 -9.14
N VAL A 211 0.11 -11.95 -8.65
CA VAL A 211 -0.55 -10.89 -9.42
C VAL A 211 -0.38 -9.59 -8.66
N VAL A 212 0.15 -8.55 -9.31
CA VAL A 212 0.46 -7.26 -8.66
C VAL A 212 0.01 -6.08 -9.51
N ALA A 213 -0.76 -5.17 -8.94
CA ALA A 213 -1.05 -3.88 -9.55
C ALA A 213 0.11 -2.93 -9.26
N ILE A 214 0.80 -2.47 -10.29
CA ILE A 214 1.94 -1.54 -10.18
C ILE A 214 1.48 -0.14 -10.55
N GLN A 215 1.93 0.86 -9.79
CA GLN A 215 1.74 2.29 -10.11
C GLN A 215 3.09 2.99 -10.23
N GLU A 216 3.13 4.08 -11.00
CA GLU A 216 4.32 4.90 -11.25
C GLU A 216 5.54 4.16 -11.82
N ALA A 217 5.35 3.07 -12.57
CA ALA A 217 6.43 2.46 -13.35
C ALA A 217 6.62 3.16 -14.72
N ASN A 218 6.57 4.49 -14.73
CA ASN A 218 6.48 5.33 -15.95
C ASN A 218 7.83 5.85 -16.46
N GLY A 219 8.94 5.46 -15.84
CA GLY A 219 10.27 5.90 -16.24
C GLY A 219 10.63 5.56 -17.69
N GLN A 220 11.21 6.54 -18.41
CA GLN A 220 11.60 6.41 -19.82
C GLN A 220 12.98 5.78 -19.96
N ALA A 221 13.17 5.01 -21.04
CA ALA A 221 14.46 4.47 -21.42
C ALA A 221 15.56 5.55 -21.44
N ASP A 222 16.79 5.15 -21.14
CA ASP A 222 17.98 6.00 -21.15
C ASP A 222 17.98 7.16 -20.14
N MET A 223 17.04 7.20 -19.18
CA MET A 223 17.06 8.14 -18.05
C MET A 223 18.08 7.78 -16.95
N GLY A 224 19.19 7.12 -17.32
CA GLY A 224 20.29 6.76 -16.42
C GLY A 224 20.20 5.38 -15.77
N PHE A 225 19.17 4.58 -16.07
CA PHE A 225 18.95 3.25 -15.46
C PHE A 225 18.85 2.11 -16.48
N GLY A 226 19.33 2.32 -17.70
CA GLY A 226 19.40 1.32 -18.78
C GLY A 226 18.54 1.66 -20.01
N PRO A 227 18.60 0.83 -21.06
CA PRO A 227 17.96 1.09 -22.35
C PRO A 227 16.48 0.73 -22.41
N VAL A 228 15.93 0.20 -21.31
CA VAL A 228 14.52 -0.23 -21.22
C VAL A 228 13.72 0.76 -20.36
N ARG A 229 12.40 0.72 -20.47
CA ARG A 229 11.51 1.52 -19.60
C ARG A 229 11.42 0.91 -18.21
N GLN A 230 11.07 1.70 -17.20
CA GLN A 230 11.08 1.28 -15.78
C GLN A 230 10.26 0.02 -15.51
N HIS A 231 9.05 -0.11 -16.07
CA HIS A 231 8.22 -1.31 -15.89
C HIS A 231 8.88 -2.56 -16.50
N GLN A 232 9.51 -2.43 -17.67
CA GLN A 232 10.21 -3.53 -18.33
C GLN A 232 11.45 -3.92 -17.52
N TRP A 233 12.24 -2.93 -17.06
CA TRP A 233 13.35 -3.16 -16.16
C TRP A 233 12.93 -3.96 -14.91
N LEU A 234 11.78 -3.61 -14.32
CA LEU A 234 11.28 -4.28 -13.13
C LEU A 234 10.84 -5.73 -13.42
N LEU A 235 10.18 -5.98 -14.55
CA LEU A 235 9.86 -7.34 -15.02
C LEU A 235 11.11 -8.17 -15.30
N ASP A 236 12.10 -7.60 -15.99
CA ASP A 236 13.37 -8.26 -16.29
C ASP A 236 14.10 -8.62 -15.00
N GLN A 237 14.16 -7.68 -14.06
CA GLN A 237 14.78 -7.91 -12.75
C GLN A 237 14.04 -8.99 -11.95
N MET A 238 12.70 -8.99 -11.94
CA MET A 238 11.90 -10.02 -11.29
C MET A 238 12.16 -11.41 -11.90
N ASN A 239 12.17 -11.51 -13.24
CA ASN A 239 12.47 -12.79 -13.91
C ASN A 239 13.94 -13.22 -13.72
N ALA A 240 14.86 -12.28 -13.55
CA ALA A 240 16.27 -12.62 -13.32
C ALA A 240 16.53 -13.19 -11.91
N VAL A 241 15.74 -12.79 -10.90
CA VAL A 241 16.04 -13.07 -9.49
C VAL A 241 14.93 -13.81 -8.73
N ASP A 242 13.81 -14.15 -9.35
CA ASP A 242 12.76 -14.94 -8.70
C ASP A 242 13.30 -16.35 -8.37
N PRO A 243 13.27 -16.76 -7.08
CA PRO A 243 13.77 -18.06 -6.66
C PRO A 243 12.93 -19.25 -7.15
N ASP A 244 11.71 -19.06 -7.62
CA ASP A 244 10.89 -20.13 -8.21
C ASP A 244 11.38 -20.41 -9.64
N PRO A 245 11.98 -21.57 -9.96
CA PRO A 245 12.54 -21.83 -11.29
C PRO A 245 11.49 -21.89 -12.41
N ASN A 246 10.20 -21.98 -12.06
CA ASN A 246 9.10 -22.04 -13.02
C ASN A 246 8.34 -20.71 -13.13
N HIS A 247 8.86 -19.61 -12.57
CA HIS A 247 8.21 -18.31 -12.70
C HIS A 247 8.21 -17.85 -14.17
N LYS A 248 7.23 -17.03 -14.53
CA LYS A 248 7.25 -16.30 -15.80
C LYS A 248 6.47 -15.00 -15.67
N TRP A 249 7.12 -13.97 -15.13
CA TRP A 249 6.52 -12.67 -14.91
C TRP A 249 6.38 -11.90 -16.22
N VAL A 250 5.16 -11.44 -16.48
CA VAL A 250 4.81 -10.63 -17.65
C VAL A 250 3.87 -9.51 -17.25
N ASP A 251 3.80 -8.47 -18.09
CA ASP A 251 2.66 -7.54 -18.04
C ASP A 251 1.42 -8.26 -18.57
N ALA A 252 0.30 -8.16 -17.85
CA ALA A 252 -0.96 -8.73 -18.30
C ALA A 252 -1.43 -8.06 -19.61
N LEU A 253 -1.03 -6.80 -19.84
CA LEU A 253 -1.33 -6.06 -21.06
C LEU A 253 -0.04 -5.74 -21.83
N GLY A 254 -0.10 -5.87 -23.15
CA GLY A 254 0.98 -5.42 -24.02
C GLY A 254 1.07 -3.89 -24.09
N ASP A 255 2.25 -3.40 -24.46
CA ASP A 255 2.51 -1.95 -24.60
C ASP A 255 1.59 -1.25 -25.61
N ASP A 256 1.04 -2.01 -26.57
CA ASP A 256 0.10 -1.56 -27.59
C ASP A 256 -1.19 -0.98 -27.01
N TYR A 257 -1.68 -1.52 -25.88
CA TYR A 257 -2.84 -0.98 -25.15
C TYR A 257 -2.60 0.47 -24.69
N TYR A 258 -1.35 0.81 -24.40
CA TYR A 258 -0.98 2.08 -23.77
C TYR A 258 -0.48 3.14 -24.75
N ARG A 259 -0.20 2.76 -26.00
CA ARG A 259 0.23 3.70 -27.06
C ARG A 259 -0.90 4.64 -27.48
N ARG A 260 -2.16 4.21 -27.34
CA ARG A 260 -3.35 4.96 -27.77
C ARG A 260 -3.81 5.91 -26.67
N GLY A 261 -3.17 7.08 -26.56
CA GLY A 261 -3.82 8.29 -26.03
C GLY A 261 -3.23 8.98 -24.80
N GLY A 262 -1.98 8.78 -24.40
CA GLY A 262 -1.43 9.47 -23.21
C GLY A 262 -2.11 9.07 -21.89
N GLY A 263 -1.62 9.58 -20.77
CA GLY A 263 -2.08 9.21 -19.42
C GLY A 263 -0.99 8.56 -18.57
N LEU A 264 -1.34 8.07 -17.38
CA LEU A 264 -0.41 7.45 -16.42
C LEU A 264 -0.02 6.02 -16.86
N VAL A 265 0.79 5.92 -17.92
CA VAL A 265 1.28 4.65 -18.50
C VAL A 265 2.02 3.77 -17.48
N GLY A 266 2.51 4.34 -16.38
CA GLY A 266 3.15 3.58 -15.30
C GLY A 266 2.20 2.67 -14.49
N THR A 267 0.88 2.71 -14.74
CA THR A 267 -0.08 1.81 -14.11
C THR A 267 -0.20 0.50 -14.90
N ARG A 268 0.23 -0.62 -14.30
CA ARG A 268 0.33 -1.94 -14.93
C ARG A 268 -0.24 -3.06 -14.04
N ILE A 269 -0.43 -4.23 -14.62
CA ILE A 269 -0.68 -5.47 -13.86
C ILE A 269 0.42 -6.46 -14.21
N PHE A 270 1.25 -6.83 -13.24
CA PHE A 270 2.23 -7.90 -13.42
C PHE A 270 1.65 -9.22 -12.95
N VAL A 271 1.83 -10.26 -13.76
CA VAL A 271 1.33 -11.61 -13.48
C VAL A 271 2.41 -12.65 -13.72
N ASP A 272 2.54 -13.60 -12.79
CA ASP A 272 3.31 -14.81 -13.01
C ASP A 272 2.49 -15.76 -13.89
N SER A 273 2.73 -15.70 -15.20
CA SER A 273 1.98 -16.44 -16.22
C SER A 273 2.15 -17.97 -16.13
N ALA A 274 3.10 -18.46 -15.35
CA ALA A 274 3.20 -19.88 -15.03
C ALA A 274 2.20 -20.31 -13.94
N LYS A 275 1.65 -19.36 -13.17
CA LYS A 275 0.68 -19.61 -12.10
C LYS A 275 -0.72 -19.20 -12.49
N PHE A 276 -0.87 -18.20 -13.38
CA PHE A 276 -2.17 -17.72 -13.84
C PHE A 276 -2.27 -17.66 -15.35
N THR A 277 -3.39 -18.14 -15.88
CA THR A 277 -3.80 -17.90 -17.27
C THR A 277 -4.58 -16.59 -17.33
N VAL A 278 -4.21 -15.71 -18.26
CA VAL A 278 -4.98 -14.51 -18.59
C VAL A 278 -6.08 -14.92 -19.57
N LEU A 279 -7.32 -14.96 -19.10
CA LEU A 279 -8.49 -15.36 -19.87
C LEU A 279 -9.05 -14.21 -20.72
N ASP A 280 -8.99 -13.00 -20.17
CA ASP A 280 -9.43 -11.77 -20.82
C ASP A 280 -8.66 -10.58 -20.23
N ARG A 281 -8.61 -9.45 -20.94
CA ARG A 281 -7.89 -8.24 -20.50
C ARG A 281 -8.34 -7.01 -21.26
N GLY A 282 -8.15 -5.85 -20.64
CA GLY A 282 -8.41 -4.58 -21.29
C GLY A 282 -7.89 -3.40 -20.49
N LEU A 283 -7.97 -2.23 -21.10
CA LEU A 283 -7.52 -0.97 -20.52
C LEU A 283 -8.67 0.03 -20.56
N GLU A 284 -9.13 0.45 -19.40
CA GLU A 284 -10.09 1.55 -19.29
C GLU A 284 -9.38 2.87 -18.98
N ARG A 285 -9.92 3.96 -19.52
CA ARG A 285 -9.41 5.32 -19.30
C ARG A 285 -10.31 6.05 -18.33
N LEU A 286 -9.72 6.59 -17.27
CA LEU A 286 -10.40 7.36 -16.25
C LEU A 286 -10.04 8.84 -16.44
N ASN A 287 -10.83 9.51 -17.30
CA ASN A 287 -10.66 10.93 -17.56
C ASN A 287 -11.02 11.76 -16.31
N GLY A 288 -10.09 12.61 -15.86
CA GLY A 288 -10.30 13.49 -14.71
C GLY A 288 -11.01 14.81 -15.04
N GLY A 289 -11.19 15.13 -16.32
CA GLY A 289 -11.80 16.39 -16.78
C GLY A 289 -10.94 17.64 -16.55
N ASP A 290 -9.71 17.50 -16.03
CA ASP A 290 -8.81 18.60 -15.66
C ASP A 290 -7.68 18.86 -16.68
N GLY A 291 -7.65 18.10 -17.78
CA GLY A 291 -6.64 18.21 -18.83
C GLY A 291 -5.23 17.74 -18.41
N LYS A 292 -5.06 17.17 -17.21
CA LYS A 292 -3.73 16.72 -16.69
C LYS A 292 -3.40 15.26 -17.01
N GLY A 293 -4.06 14.73 -18.03
CA GLY A 293 -3.93 13.34 -18.47
C GLY A 293 -4.84 12.38 -17.71
N ASP A 294 -5.18 11.27 -18.36
CA ASP A 294 -6.09 10.29 -17.80
C ASP A 294 -5.36 9.37 -16.81
N SER A 295 -6.05 9.01 -15.73
CA SER A 295 -5.69 7.82 -14.97
C SER A 295 -6.06 6.59 -15.78
N LEU A 296 -5.30 5.51 -15.63
CA LEU A 296 -5.53 4.27 -16.34
C LEU A 296 -6.06 3.19 -15.38
N LEU A 297 -6.87 2.29 -15.92
CA LEU A 297 -7.41 1.13 -15.23
C LEU A 297 -7.18 -0.13 -16.09
N PRO A 298 -5.94 -0.65 -16.17
CA PRO A 298 -5.72 -1.99 -16.69
C PRO A 298 -6.51 -3.00 -15.87
N TRP A 299 -7.06 -4.00 -16.53
CA TRP A 299 -7.74 -5.12 -15.91
C TRP A 299 -7.42 -6.42 -16.64
N ALA A 300 -7.44 -7.52 -15.90
CA ALA A 300 -7.27 -8.87 -16.43
C ALA A 300 -8.21 -9.83 -15.70
N ARG A 301 -8.86 -10.71 -16.46
CA ARG A 301 -9.55 -11.89 -15.94
C ARG A 301 -8.55 -13.03 -15.86
N LEU A 302 -8.34 -13.56 -14.66
CA LEU A 302 -7.27 -14.49 -14.33
C LEU A 302 -7.85 -15.77 -13.76
N GLN A 303 -7.20 -16.89 -14.06
CA GLN A 303 -7.49 -18.19 -13.45
C GLN A 303 -6.20 -18.93 -13.16
N ALA A 304 -6.10 -19.59 -12.01
CA ALA A 304 -4.92 -20.37 -11.66
C ALA A 304 -4.70 -21.53 -12.65
N VAL A 305 -3.46 -21.71 -13.11
CA VAL A 305 -3.08 -22.76 -14.07
C VAL A 305 -3.30 -24.14 -13.45
N GLY A 306 -4.01 -25.01 -14.18
CA GLY A 306 -4.24 -26.41 -13.77
C GLY A 306 -5.13 -26.58 -12.53
N ALA A 307 -5.75 -25.51 -12.03
CA ALA A 307 -6.60 -25.54 -10.86
C ALA A 307 -8.09 -25.47 -11.23
N THR A 308 -8.94 -26.04 -10.37
CA THR A 308 -10.39 -25.84 -10.38
C THR A 308 -10.81 -24.55 -9.67
N GLN A 309 -9.87 -23.64 -9.41
CA GLN A 309 -10.15 -22.35 -8.81
C GLN A 309 -11.01 -21.51 -9.78
N PRO A 310 -12.05 -20.82 -9.30
CA PRO A 310 -12.81 -19.91 -10.14
C PRO A 310 -11.96 -18.75 -10.66
N ALA A 311 -12.29 -18.29 -11.86
CA ALA A 311 -11.69 -17.09 -12.40
C ALA A 311 -12.12 -15.86 -11.60
N PHE A 312 -11.29 -14.82 -11.65
CA PHE A 312 -11.54 -13.54 -11.01
C PHE A 312 -10.97 -12.41 -11.87
N TYR A 313 -11.52 -11.21 -11.71
CA TYR A 313 -10.96 -10.02 -12.32
C TYR A 313 -10.04 -9.32 -11.34
N PHE A 314 -8.88 -8.89 -11.83
CA PHE A 314 -7.98 -8.00 -11.12
C PHE A 314 -7.78 -6.72 -11.92
N ALA A 315 -8.02 -5.58 -11.31
CA ALA A 315 -7.87 -4.26 -11.89
C ALA A 315 -6.87 -3.42 -11.08
N GLY A 316 -6.00 -2.69 -11.77
CA GLY A 316 -5.01 -1.80 -11.17
C GLY A 316 -5.33 -0.34 -11.49
N THR A 317 -5.22 0.59 -10.55
CA THR A 317 -5.37 2.02 -10.89
C THR A 317 -4.40 2.93 -10.13
N HIS A 318 -4.23 4.15 -10.64
CA HIS A 318 -3.56 5.26 -9.96
C HIS A 318 -4.40 6.51 -10.20
N LEU A 319 -5.25 6.88 -9.24
CA LEU A 319 -6.16 8.02 -9.41
C LEU A 319 -5.41 9.36 -9.36
N ARG A 320 -6.09 10.46 -9.70
CA ARG A 320 -5.47 11.78 -9.76
C ARG A 320 -4.73 12.15 -8.45
N VAL A 321 -3.47 12.54 -8.61
CA VAL A 321 -2.60 13.03 -7.52
C VAL A 321 -2.96 14.46 -7.14
N GLY A 322 -3.03 14.72 -5.84
CA GLY A 322 -3.19 16.06 -5.26
C GLY A 322 -4.21 16.09 -4.12
N GLU A 323 -4.14 17.13 -3.31
CA GLU A 323 -5.06 17.38 -2.17
C GLU A 323 -5.88 18.67 -2.37
N ASP A 324 -5.72 19.35 -3.51
CA ASP A 324 -6.51 20.53 -3.86
C ASP A 324 -7.91 20.15 -4.40
N ALA A 325 -8.78 21.16 -4.50
CA ALA A 325 -10.16 20.98 -4.95
C ALA A 325 -10.25 20.43 -6.39
N SER A 326 -9.30 20.78 -7.26
CA SER A 326 -9.27 20.29 -8.65
C SER A 326 -8.90 18.81 -8.69
N ALA A 327 -7.91 18.36 -7.91
CA ALA A 327 -7.56 16.95 -7.78
C ALA A 327 -8.70 16.13 -7.19
N PHE A 328 -9.44 16.69 -6.24
CA PHE A 328 -10.67 16.08 -5.73
C PHE A 328 -11.74 15.92 -6.82
N GLN A 329 -12.10 17.00 -7.52
CA GLN A 329 -13.09 16.95 -8.60
C GLN A 329 -12.69 15.94 -9.67
N ALA A 330 -11.41 15.90 -10.03
CA ALA A 330 -10.89 14.93 -10.98
C ALA A 330 -11.10 13.48 -10.51
N ARG A 331 -10.84 13.18 -9.23
CA ARG A 331 -11.15 11.85 -8.66
C ARG A 331 -12.64 11.54 -8.69
N GLU A 332 -13.50 12.51 -8.41
CA GLU A 332 -14.95 12.29 -8.53
C GLU A 332 -15.37 11.93 -9.96
N VAL A 333 -14.81 12.61 -10.97
CA VAL A 333 -15.06 12.27 -12.37
C VAL A 333 -14.53 10.87 -12.70
N GLN A 334 -13.32 10.54 -12.24
CA GLN A 334 -12.72 9.22 -12.44
C GLN A 334 -13.58 8.10 -11.83
N LEU A 335 -14.17 8.33 -10.65
CA LEU A 335 -15.05 7.36 -9.99
C LEU A 335 -16.35 7.11 -10.76
N LYS A 336 -16.86 8.11 -11.49
CA LYS A 336 -18.05 7.95 -12.36
C LYS A 336 -17.81 6.99 -13.53
N THR A 337 -16.56 6.73 -13.90
CA THR A 337 -16.22 5.70 -14.88
C THR A 337 -15.83 4.40 -14.20
N LEU A 338 -14.94 4.46 -13.19
CA LEU A 338 -14.39 3.29 -12.52
C LEU A 338 -15.47 2.40 -11.88
N ILE A 339 -16.38 2.99 -11.10
CA ILE A 339 -17.39 2.22 -10.36
C ILE A 339 -18.38 1.54 -11.31
N PRO A 340 -19.03 2.25 -12.27
CA PRO A 340 -19.92 1.61 -13.22
C PRO A 340 -19.24 0.53 -14.07
N PHE A 341 -17.99 0.74 -14.46
CA PHE A 341 -17.23 -0.25 -15.21
C PHE A 341 -17.06 -1.56 -14.40
N LEU A 342 -16.48 -1.48 -13.20
CA LEU A 342 -16.21 -2.68 -12.39
C LEU A 342 -17.49 -3.36 -11.90
N THR A 343 -18.54 -2.61 -11.59
CA THR A 343 -19.86 -3.18 -11.25
C THR A 343 -20.50 -3.88 -12.45
N THR A 344 -20.35 -3.34 -13.66
CA THR A 344 -20.82 -4.01 -14.89
C THR A 344 -20.04 -5.29 -15.16
N VAL A 345 -18.71 -5.28 -15.00
CA VAL A 345 -17.86 -6.48 -15.11
C VAL A 345 -18.31 -7.54 -14.10
N GLN A 346 -18.51 -7.16 -12.84
CA GLN A 346 -18.97 -8.07 -11.80
C GLN A 346 -20.36 -8.63 -12.09
N ALA A 347 -21.32 -7.79 -12.49
CA ALA A 347 -22.69 -8.21 -12.77
C ALA A 347 -22.80 -9.15 -13.98
N ARG A 348 -21.97 -8.94 -15.01
CA ARG A 348 -21.98 -9.78 -16.23
C ARG A 348 -21.31 -11.14 -16.02
N SER A 349 -20.24 -11.17 -15.24
CA SER A 349 -19.46 -12.40 -15.02
C SER A 349 -19.95 -13.21 -13.81
N GLY A 350 -20.50 -12.56 -12.79
CA GLY A 350 -20.74 -13.15 -11.48
C GLY A 350 -19.47 -13.42 -10.66
N GLU A 351 -18.29 -13.12 -11.21
CA GLU A 351 -16.99 -13.44 -10.62
C GLU A 351 -16.57 -12.41 -9.57
N GLN A 352 -15.57 -12.76 -8.77
CA GLN A 352 -14.94 -11.80 -7.88
C GLN A 352 -14.16 -10.77 -8.71
N VAL A 353 -14.41 -9.48 -8.45
CA VAL A 353 -13.62 -8.37 -8.97
C VAL A 353 -12.77 -7.82 -7.83
N ILE A 354 -11.47 -7.64 -8.07
CA ILE A 354 -10.52 -7.11 -7.11
C ILE A 354 -9.84 -5.88 -7.72
N LEU A 355 -9.86 -4.77 -6.99
CA LEU A 355 -9.25 -3.49 -7.34
C LEU A 355 -8.04 -3.24 -6.44
N GLY A 356 -6.87 -3.00 -7.01
CA GLY A 356 -5.67 -2.54 -6.33
C GLY A 356 -5.18 -1.20 -6.84
N GLY A 357 -4.69 -0.32 -5.96
CA GLY A 357 -4.01 0.89 -6.44
C GLY A 357 -3.79 1.99 -5.42
N ASP A 358 -2.97 2.98 -5.79
CA ASP A 358 -2.91 4.29 -5.13
C ASP A 358 -4.15 5.09 -5.56
N LEU A 359 -5.11 5.20 -4.66
CA LEU A 359 -6.36 5.94 -4.91
C LEU A 359 -6.21 7.43 -4.61
N ASN A 360 -5.01 7.87 -4.19
CA ASN A 360 -4.65 9.22 -3.80
C ASN A 360 -5.53 9.85 -2.72
N SER A 361 -6.49 9.13 -2.14
CA SER A 361 -7.45 9.62 -1.15
C SER A 361 -7.19 8.94 0.18
N SER A 362 -7.17 9.71 1.26
CA SER A 362 -6.92 9.20 2.60
C SER A 362 -7.85 9.82 3.63
N ILE A 363 -7.73 9.38 4.89
CA ILE A 363 -8.42 10.00 6.02
C ILE A 363 -8.04 11.47 6.28
N ASN A 364 -6.93 11.94 5.68
CA ASN A 364 -6.49 13.33 5.79
C ASN A 364 -6.91 14.19 4.59
N SER A 365 -7.42 13.56 3.52
CA SER A 365 -7.89 14.28 2.34
C SER A 365 -9.18 15.04 2.66
N THR A 366 -9.39 16.16 1.96
CA THR A 366 -10.65 16.91 2.01
C THR A 366 -11.32 16.84 0.64
N PRO A 367 -12.53 16.27 0.53
CA PRO A 367 -13.31 15.63 1.58
C PRO A 367 -12.72 14.30 2.06
N PHE A 368 -13.05 14.00 3.32
CA PHE A 368 -12.58 12.84 4.08
C PHE A 368 -12.74 11.56 3.28
N ASN A 369 -11.61 10.89 3.00
CA ASN A 369 -11.47 9.60 2.35
C ASN A 369 -12.54 9.24 1.30
N HIS A 370 -12.87 10.21 0.46
CA HIS A 370 -14.06 10.14 -0.39
C HIS A 370 -14.03 8.98 -1.39
N VAL A 371 -12.85 8.61 -1.90
CA VAL A 371 -12.75 7.48 -2.85
C VAL A 371 -13.12 6.17 -2.19
N GLN A 372 -12.52 5.85 -1.04
CA GLN A 372 -12.83 4.61 -0.33
C GLN A 372 -14.32 4.56 0.04
N ILE A 373 -14.88 5.68 0.52
CA ILE A 373 -16.30 5.75 0.86
C ILE A 373 -17.19 5.50 -0.36
N ALA A 374 -16.86 6.10 -1.50
CA ALA A 374 -17.62 5.87 -2.73
C ALA A 374 -17.58 4.39 -3.16
N LEU A 375 -16.40 3.74 -3.07
CA LEU A 375 -16.25 2.31 -3.37
C LEU A 375 -17.05 1.44 -2.38
N LEU A 376 -16.96 1.71 -1.08
CA LEU A 376 -17.74 1.00 -0.06
C LEU A 376 -19.25 1.15 -0.30
N ASN A 377 -19.72 2.35 -0.64
CA ASN A 377 -21.12 2.62 -0.98
C ASN A 377 -21.56 1.89 -2.26
N ALA A 378 -20.63 1.63 -3.18
CA ALA A 378 -20.86 0.81 -4.37
C ALA A 378 -20.79 -0.70 -4.10
N GLY A 379 -20.64 -1.11 -2.83
CA GLY A 379 -20.63 -2.51 -2.43
C GLY A 379 -19.25 -3.16 -2.39
N PHE A 380 -18.17 -2.40 -2.62
CA PHE A 380 -16.83 -2.93 -2.45
C PHE A 380 -16.53 -3.19 -0.97
N TYR A 381 -15.62 -4.13 -0.74
CA TYR A 381 -15.12 -4.53 0.56
C TYR A 381 -13.62 -4.23 0.64
N ASP A 382 -13.16 -3.58 1.70
CA ASP A 382 -11.74 -3.30 1.89
C ASP A 382 -11.02 -4.50 2.50
N SER A 383 -9.94 -4.95 1.86
CA SER A 383 -9.11 -6.05 2.40
C SER A 383 -8.54 -5.77 3.80
N PHE A 384 -8.46 -4.51 4.20
CA PHE A 384 -8.05 -4.11 5.54
C PHE A 384 -9.04 -4.52 6.62
N ALA A 385 -10.25 -4.90 6.25
CA ALA A 385 -11.19 -5.59 7.13
C ALA A 385 -10.93 -7.11 7.18
N ALA A 386 -9.68 -7.55 7.12
CA ALA A 386 -9.33 -8.97 7.25
C ALA A 386 -9.32 -9.44 8.71
N ALA A 387 -9.58 -10.74 8.92
CA ALA A 387 -9.44 -11.36 10.24
C ALA A 387 -7.96 -11.48 10.69
N SER A 388 -7.04 -11.55 9.74
CA SER A 388 -5.60 -11.62 9.96
C SER A 388 -4.92 -10.45 9.28
N ILE A 389 -4.24 -9.61 10.05
CA ILE A 389 -3.64 -8.37 9.56
C ILE A 389 -2.22 -8.25 10.12
N GLN A 390 -1.26 -7.94 9.26
CA GLN A 390 0.12 -7.66 9.63
C GLN A 390 0.51 -6.23 9.29
N ASN A 391 1.27 -5.59 10.19
CA ASN A 391 1.83 -4.24 9.99
C ASN A 391 0.80 -3.12 9.72
N ALA A 392 -0.46 -3.32 10.08
CA ALA A 392 -1.54 -2.34 9.90
C ALA A 392 -1.42 -1.08 10.76
N GLN A 393 -0.54 -1.08 11.76
CA GLN A 393 -0.20 0.11 12.52
C GLN A 393 0.54 1.17 11.67
N TYR A 394 1.17 0.74 10.57
CA TYR A 394 1.81 1.65 9.62
C TYR A 394 0.82 2.07 8.51
N GLY A 395 1.11 3.21 7.89
CA GLY A 395 0.31 3.71 6.78
C GLY A 395 0.54 2.87 5.52
N SER A 396 0.02 3.31 4.38
CA SER A 396 0.42 2.77 3.08
C SER A 396 1.58 3.56 2.44
N THR A 397 1.91 4.73 3.00
CA THR A 397 3.04 5.58 2.61
C THR A 397 3.80 6.06 3.85
N PHE A 398 5.09 6.32 3.69
CA PHE A 398 5.96 6.89 4.72
C PHE A 398 6.83 8.04 4.20
N ALA A 399 6.75 8.40 2.92
CA ALA A 399 7.46 9.54 2.33
C ALA A 399 8.98 9.53 2.64
N PHE A 400 9.59 8.34 2.67
CA PHE A 400 11.00 8.13 3.05
C PHE A 400 11.39 8.61 4.46
N ARG A 401 10.42 8.74 5.38
CA ARG A 401 10.68 9.22 6.75
C ARG A 401 10.98 8.08 7.71
N PHE A 402 12.18 8.11 8.29
CA PHE A 402 12.61 7.22 9.36
C PHE A 402 12.80 7.95 10.71
N PRO A 403 12.63 7.28 11.86
CA PRO A 403 12.06 5.93 12.00
C PRO A 403 10.60 5.89 11.56
N LEU A 404 10.14 4.72 11.10
CA LEU A 404 8.76 4.54 10.65
C LEU A 404 7.78 4.91 11.76
N ARG A 405 6.83 5.79 11.45
CA ARG A 405 5.85 6.27 12.41
C ARG A 405 4.60 5.41 12.36
N ILE A 406 4.13 4.98 13.52
CA ILE A 406 2.81 4.33 13.66
C ILE A 406 1.74 5.37 13.34
N THR A 407 1.12 5.21 12.18
CA THR A 407 0.02 6.05 11.71
C THR A 407 -0.75 5.25 10.65
N PRO A 408 -1.95 4.73 10.93
CA PRO A 408 -2.66 3.86 9.99
C PRO A 408 -3.33 4.67 8.87
N TYR A 409 -2.60 5.61 8.28
CA TYR A 409 -3.04 6.44 7.16
C TYR A 409 -2.86 5.65 5.87
N ARG A 410 -3.97 5.32 5.22
CA ARG A 410 -3.97 4.58 3.96
C ARG A 410 -4.42 5.49 2.84
N ARG A 411 -3.79 5.32 1.69
CA ARG A 411 -4.18 5.90 0.39
C ARG A 411 -4.10 4.88 -0.74
N ASP A 412 -3.31 3.82 -0.52
CA ASP A 412 -3.29 2.62 -1.33
C ASP A 412 -4.32 1.65 -0.75
N TYR A 413 -5.05 0.97 -1.63
CA TYR A 413 -6.10 0.05 -1.25
C TYR A 413 -6.09 -1.20 -2.11
N LEU A 414 -6.48 -2.31 -1.49
CA LEU A 414 -6.93 -3.54 -2.15
C LEU A 414 -8.38 -3.77 -1.72
N MET A 415 -9.31 -3.73 -2.67
CA MET A 415 -10.74 -3.84 -2.41
C MET A 415 -11.38 -4.89 -3.33
N SER A 416 -12.42 -5.57 -2.87
CA SER A 416 -13.11 -6.59 -3.65
C SER A 416 -14.60 -6.28 -3.81
N LEU A 417 -15.18 -6.64 -4.94
CA LEU A 417 -16.61 -6.58 -5.26
C LEU A 417 -17.00 -7.94 -5.83
N GLY A 418 -18.04 -8.57 -5.31
CA GLY A 418 -18.42 -9.89 -5.79
C GLY A 418 -19.29 -10.69 -4.83
N PRO A 419 -19.53 -11.99 -5.15
CA PRO A 419 -20.42 -12.86 -4.40
C PRO A 419 -19.89 -13.19 -2.99
N VAL A 420 -18.57 -13.13 -2.78
CA VAL A 420 -17.96 -13.36 -1.47
C VAL A 420 -17.42 -12.06 -0.90
N LYS A 421 -17.84 -11.77 0.34
CA LYS A 421 -17.34 -10.63 1.12
C LYS A 421 -16.22 -11.08 2.04
N GLY A 422 -15.36 -10.16 2.44
CA GLY A 422 -14.29 -10.45 3.37
C GLY A 422 -12.90 -10.45 2.74
N SER A 423 -11.92 -10.59 3.61
CA SER A 423 -10.53 -10.87 3.25
C SER A 423 -9.96 -11.86 4.26
N CYS A 424 -9.16 -12.81 3.76
CA CYS A 424 -8.50 -13.84 4.56
C CYS A 424 -7.27 -13.28 5.25
N PHE A 425 -6.59 -12.34 4.61
CA PHE A 425 -5.32 -11.79 5.08
C PHE A 425 -5.05 -10.41 4.51
N TYR A 426 -4.35 -9.57 5.27
CA TYR A 426 -3.79 -8.30 4.82
C TYR A 426 -2.39 -8.08 5.42
N LYS A 427 -1.46 -7.54 4.63
CA LYS A 427 -0.13 -7.12 5.09
C LYS A 427 0.29 -5.80 4.44
N ASN A 428 0.79 -4.87 5.25
CA ASN A 428 1.68 -3.81 4.78
C ASN A 428 3.12 -4.34 4.83
N GLN A 429 3.80 -4.38 3.68
CA GLN A 429 5.20 -4.79 3.62
C GLN A 429 6.11 -3.59 3.92
N VAL A 430 6.49 -3.47 5.19
CA VAL A 430 7.34 -2.37 5.67
C VAL A 430 8.82 -2.76 5.62
N PRO A 431 9.72 -1.88 5.15
CA PRO A 431 11.14 -2.12 5.21
C PRO A 431 11.61 -2.08 6.66
N ALA A 432 12.58 -2.93 7.02
CA ALA A 432 13.16 -2.94 8.37
C ALA A 432 14.03 -1.70 8.62
N ASP A 433 14.70 -1.21 7.56
CA ASP A 433 15.59 -0.05 7.61
C ASP A 433 15.63 0.70 6.25
N ALA A 434 16.37 1.82 6.22
CA ALA A 434 16.46 2.69 5.06
C ALA A 434 17.10 2.04 3.83
N SER A 435 17.97 1.04 4.00
CA SER A 435 18.66 0.35 2.89
C SER A 435 17.74 -0.60 2.13
N GLN A 436 16.64 -1.04 2.76
CA GLN A 436 15.63 -1.93 2.17
C GLN A 436 14.48 -1.19 1.50
N VAL A 437 14.55 0.15 1.45
CA VAL A 437 13.52 0.98 0.85
C VAL A 437 13.41 0.68 -0.65
N ALA A 438 12.19 0.37 -1.08
CA ALA A 438 11.84 0.16 -2.48
C ALA A 438 11.06 1.34 -3.08
N SER A 439 10.25 2.01 -2.26
CA SER A 439 9.40 3.15 -2.65
C SER A 439 9.08 3.99 -1.41
N ASP A 440 8.49 5.16 -1.58
CA ASP A 440 7.87 5.92 -0.48
C ASP A 440 6.51 5.36 -0.07
N HIS A 441 5.99 4.42 -0.85
CA HIS A 441 4.84 3.57 -0.53
C HIS A 441 5.32 2.21 -0.01
N PHE A 442 4.47 1.55 0.78
CA PHE A 442 4.64 0.14 1.11
C PHE A 442 3.83 -0.70 0.12
N LEU A 443 4.39 -1.84 -0.28
CA LEU A 443 3.59 -2.85 -0.97
C LEU A 443 2.49 -3.34 -0.02
N GLN A 444 1.27 -3.39 -0.54
CA GLN A 444 0.14 -4.00 0.16
C GLN A 444 -0.15 -5.36 -0.44
N LEU A 445 -0.35 -6.34 0.41
CA LEU A 445 -0.69 -7.71 0.05
C LEU A 445 -2.01 -8.07 0.72
N ALA A 446 -2.92 -8.69 -0.03
CA ALA A 446 -4.15 -9.24 0.53
C ALA A 446 -4.47 -10.60 -0.08
N THR A 447 -5.12 -11.45 0.71
CA THR A 447 -5.68 -12.72 0.26
C THR A 447 -7.19 -12.65 0.29
N PHE A 448 -7.82 -12.79 -0.86
CA PHE A 448 -9.27 -12.72 -1.01
C PHE A 448 -9.88 -14.10 -1.16
N PRO A 449 -11.08 -14.34 -0.60
CA PRO A 449 -11.86 -15.51 -0.94
C PRO A 449 -12.42 -15.36 -2.35
N LEU A 450 -12.50 -16.47 -3.08
CA LEU A 450 -13.20 -16.60 -4.34
C LEU A 450 -14.49 -17.40 -4.13
N ALA A 451 -15.44 -17.26 -5.05
CA ALA A 451 -16.66 -18.06 -5.04
C ALA A 451 -16.33 -19.57 -5.10
N THR A 452 -17.25 -20.43 -4.71
CA THR A 452 -17.17 -21.86 -5.05
C THR A 452 -17.99 -22.09 -6.31
N TYR A 453 -17.54 -23.01 -7.17
CA TYR A 453 -18.37 -23.52 -8.26
C TYR A 453 -19.59 -24.29 -7.74
#